data_AF-A0A3C7W3M6-F1
#
_entry.id   AF-A0A3C7W3M6-F1
#
_cell.length_a   1.000
_cell.length_b   1.000
_cell.length_c   1.000
_cell.angle_alpha   90.00
_cell.angle_beta   90.00
_cell.angle_gamma   90.00
#
_symmetry.space_group_name_H-M   'P 1'
#
loop_
_entity.id
_entity.type
_entity.pdbx_description
1 polymer ?
#
loop_
_entity_poly.entity_id
_entity_poly.type
_entity_poly.pdbx_seq_one_letter_code
_entity_poly.pdbx_strand_id
1 'polypeptide(L)'
;ASSVTDHLRAIGVSIRLGHSGEHIAGADVVVTSSAVPADNPELAAAQAARIPVVPRAEMLAELMRYRYGIAVAGTHGKTTTTSLIAAVFAAGGLDPTFVIGGRVNSTGSNAQLGASRFLVAEADESDASFLHLQPMVTVITNIEADHMETYGGDFGRLEETFVGFLHNLPFYGLAVLCLDDPVLRRLLPRVGRPTLTYGFAEDADYRITDLETRGLRTRFTVRRPAPAAPLPVDLAMPGRHNVLNATAAIAVATDQGVADAAIAESLAQFAGVGRRFSLLGELALPDGSALLVDDYGHHPTEVRATLASVRQAWPERRLVMIYQPH
;
A
#
# COMPACT_ATOMS: atom_id res chain seq x y z
N ALA A 1 8.05 25.71 0.96
CA ALA A 1 7.96 24.61 1.95
C ALA A 1 6.70 23.80 1.62
N SER A 2 6.72 22.49 1.84
CA SER A 2 5.55 21.62 1.68
C SER A 2 4.90 21.35 3.04
N SER A 3 3.63 20.91 3.03
CA SER A 3 2.91 20.48 4.24
C SER A 3 3.67 19.42 5.03
N VAL A 4 4.39 18.52 4.35
CA VAL A 4 5.25 17.50 4.98
C VAL A 4 6.44 18.14 5.70
N THR A 5 7.16 19.07 5.04
CA THR A 5 8.28 19.77 5.70
C THR A 5 7.83 20.63 6.87
N ASP A 6 6.63 21.22 6.79
CA ASP A 6 6.08 22.02 7.89
C ASP A 6 5.71 21.15 9.08
N HIS A 7 5.12 19.97 8.84
CA HIS A 7 4.86 18.97 9.89
C HIS A 7 6.16 18.50 10.56
N LEU A 8 7.18 18.13 9.78
CA LEU A 8 8.47 17.68 10.30
C LEU A 8 9.14 18.75 11.17
N ARG A 9 9.09 20.03 10.77
CA ARG A 9 9.55 21.14 11.63
C ARG A 9 8.75 21.25 12.93
N ALA A 10 7.43 21.09 12.86
CA ALA A 10 6.56 21.18 14.02
C ALA A 10 6.87 20.10 15.09
N ILE A 11 7.37 18.93 14.68
CA ILE A 11 7.80 17.85 15.59
C ILE A 11 9.30 17.92 15.96
N GLY A 12 10.00 19.02 15.59
CA GLY A 12 11.37 19.28 16.00
C GLY A 12 12.47 18.82 15.04
N VAL A 13 12.13 18.37 13.82
CA VAL A 13 13.14 18.02 12.81
C VAL A 13 13.76 19.28 12.22
N SER A 14 15.09 19.33 12.21
CA SER A 14 15.83 20.41 11.55
C SER A 14 15.78 20.24 10.03
N ILE A 15 15.18 21.21 9.33
CA ILE A 15 15.04 21.18 7.86
C ILE A 15 15.83 22.32 7.23
N ARG A 16 16.74 21.96 6.33
CA ARG A 16 17.49 22.88 5.47
C ARG A 16 16.90 22.85 4.06
N LEU A 17 16.89 24.00 3.38
CA LEU A 17 16.46 24.10 1.98
C LEU A 17 17.68 24.24 1.08
N GLY A 18 17.67 23.51 -0.05
CA GLY A 18 18.86 23.33 -0.89
C GLY A 18 19.82 22.28 -0.30
N HIS A 19 20.88 21.96 -1.05
CA HIS A 19 21.87 20.96 -0.64
C HIS A 19 23.24 21.60 -0.38
N SER A 20 23.83 21.26 0.76
CA SER A 20 25.17 21.70 1.16
C SER A 20 25.83 20.63 2.01
N GLY A 21 27.12 20.38 1.80
CA GLY A 21 27.89 19.43 2.60
C GLY A 21 27.90 19.75 4.10
N GLU A 22 27.63 21.00 4.50
CA GLU A 22 27.51 21.37 5.92
C GLU A 22 26.26 20.81 6.60
N HIS A 23 25.23 20.43 5.84
CA HIS A 23 23.98 19.92 6.39
C HIS A 23 24.12 18.56 7.09
N ILE A 24 25.16 17.79 6.77
CA ILE A 24 25.43 16.48 7.38
C ILE A 24 26.22 16.55 8.70
N ALA A 25 26.51 17.76 9.19
CA ALA A 25 27.28 17.95 10.42
C ALA A 25 26.59 17.26 11.62
N GLY A 26 27.31 16.30 12.23
CA GLY A 26 26.81 15.53 13.37
C GLY A 26 25.88 14.38 13.02
N ALA A 27 25.71 14.04 11.74
CA ALA A 27 24.92 12.88 11.34
C ALA A 27 25.68 11.57 11.58
N ASP A 28 25.03 10.61 12.24
CA ASP A 28 25.55 9.24 12.38
C ASP A 28 25.33 8.40 11.11
N VAL A 29 24.32 8.75 10.32
CA VAL A 29 23.93 8.08 9.06
C VAL A 29 23.21 9.08 8.15
N VAL A 30 23.40 8.94 6.83
CA VAL A 30 22.66 9.71 5.82
C VAL A 30 21.73 8.76 5.06
N VAL A 31 20.43 9.08 5.05
CA VAL A 31 19.41 8.31 4.31
C VAL A 31 19.02 9.06 3.04
N THR A 32 19.01 8.37 1.90
CA THR A 32 18.78 8.99 0.59
C THR A 32 17.49 8.49 -0.07
N SER A 33 16.81 9.36 -0.82
CA SER A 33 15.74 8.96 -1.73
C SER A 33 16.29 8.71 -3.13
N SER A 34 15.61 7.89 -3.94
CA SER A 34 15.96 7.63 -5.34
C SER A 34 16.04 8.88 -6.22
N ALA A 35 15.35 9.97 -5.83
CA ALA A 35 15.40 11.25 -6.54
C ALA A 35 16.69 12.07 -6.30
N VAL A 36 17.55 11.68 -5.35
CA VAL A 36 18.80 12.39 -5.05
C VAL A 36 19.88 11.95 -6.04
N PRO A 37 20.47 12.86 -6.83
CA PRO A 37 21.50 12.50 -7.79
C PRO A 37 22.83 12.19 -7.09
N ALA A 38 23.67 11.40 -7.75
CA ALA A 38 24.94 10.93 -7.19
C ALA A 38 25.96 12.04 -6.93
N ASP A 39 25.85 13.18 -7.63
CA ASP A 39 26.72 14.36 -7.47
C ASP A 39 26.24 15.32 -6.37
N ASN A 40 25.24 14.93 -5.57
CA ASN A 40 24.74 15.76 -4.49
C ASN A 40 25.84 16.07 -3.45
N PRO A 41 26.04 17.35 -3.07
CA PRO A 41 27.13 17.76 -2.19
C PRO A 41 27.03 17.16 -0.76
N GLU A 42 25.83 16.80 -0.29
CA GLU A 42 25.64 16.11 1.00
C GLU A 42 26.18 14.67 0.94
N LEU A 43 26.03 14.00 -0.20
CA LEU A 43 26.54 12.64 -0.40
C LEU A 43 28.06 12.63 -0.52
N ALA A 44 28.63 13.56 -1.29
CA ALA A 44 30.07 13.72 -1.39
C ALA A 44 30.71 14.03 -0.02
N ALA A 45 30.07 14.89 0.78
CA ALA A 45 30.52 15.20 2.13
C ALA A 45 30.42 14.01 3.09
N ALA A 46 29.32 13.24 3.04
CA ALA A 46 29.15 12.03 3.84
C ALA A 46 30.22 10.97 3.52
N GLN A 47 30.53 10.76 2.24
CA GLN A 47 31.61 9.87 1.81
C GLN A 47 32.98 10.34 2.30
N ALA A 48 33.29 11.63 2.17
CA ALA A 48 34.55 12.21 2.65
C ALA A 48 34.70 12.08 4.18
N ALA A 49 33.59 12.21 4.91
CA ALA A 49 33.52 12.04 6.37
C ALA A 49 33.42 10.58 6.83
N ARG A 50 33.30 9.62 5.90
CA ARG A 50 33.06 8.18 6.16
C ARG A 50 31.80 7.91 6.98
N ILE A 51 30.79 8.75 6.82
CA ILE A 51 29.45 8.53 7.39
C ILE A 51 28.72 7.53 6.49
N PRO A 52 28.08 6.48 7.06
CA PRO A 52 27.28 5.54 6.28
C PRO A 52 26.18 6.25 5.49
N VAL A 53 26.07 5.91 4.21
CA VAL A 53 25.00 6.38 3.33
C VAL A 53 24.16 5.17 2.94
N VAL A 54 22.87 5.21 3.28
CA VAL A 54 21.94 4.10 3.06
C VAL A 54 20.71 4.56 2.27
N PRO A 55 20.14 3.74 1.38
CA PRO A 55 18.89 4.07 0.71
C PRO A 55 17.71 4.02 1.69
N ARG A 56 16.64 4.74 1.36
CA ARG A 56 15.37 4.76 2.12
C ARG A 56 14.88 3.37 2.51
N ALA A 57 14.95 2.39 1.61
CA ALA A 57 14.46 1.05 1.88
C ALA A 57 15.29 0.27 2.91
N GLU A 58 16.59 0.54 2.99
CA GLU A 58 17.45 -0.06 4.02
C GLU A 58 17.09 0.50 5.41
N MET A 59 16.81 1.80 5.51
CA MET A 59 16.29 2.38 6.75
C MET A 59 14.92 1.80 7.13
N LEU A 60 14.03 1.57 6.15
CA LEU A 60 12.76 0.89 6.40
C LEU A 60 12.96 -0.56 6.85
N ALA A 61 13.94 -1.26 6.29
CA ALA A 61 14.30 -2.61 6.70
C ALA A 61 14.79 -2.66 8.16
N GLU A 62 15.60 -1.68 8.59
CA GLU A 62 16.04 -1.60 9.99
C GLU A 62 14.87 -1.32 10.96
N LEU A 63 13.89 -0.49 10.57
CA LEU A 63 12.65 -0.33 11.33
C LEU A 63 11.84 -1.64 11.43
N MET A 64 11.96 -2.52 10.44
CA MET A 64 11.28 -3.82 10.39
C MET A 64 12.02 -4.92 11.15
N ARG A 65 13.35 -4.83 11.27
CA ARG A 65 14.25 -5.90 11.74
C ARG A 65 13.85 -6.56 13.06
N TYR A 66 13.36 -5.79 14.02
CA TYR A 66 12.95 -6.28 15.34
C TYR A 66 11.44 -6.22 15.57
N ARG A 67 10.67 -6.18 14.47
CA ARG A 67 9.22 -6.09 14.47
C ARG A 67 8.60 -7.25 13.73
N TYR A 68 7.32 -7.49 14.00
CA TYR A 68 6.50 -8.36 13.18
C TYR A 68 6.09 -7.57 11.92
N GLY A 69 6.95 -7.65 10.90
CA GLY A 69 6.79 -6.90 9.65
C GLY A 69 5.72 -7.48 8.73
N ILE A 70 4.80 -6.63 8.29
CA ILE A 70 3.80 -6.91 7.26
C ILE A 70 4.10 -5.98 6.09
N ALA A 71 4.63 -6.55 5.01
CA ALA A 71 4.99 -5.80 3.80
C ALA A 71 3.92 -6.00 2.72
N VAL A 72 3.48 -4.91 2.10
CA VAL A 72 2.49 -4.92 1.02
C VAL A 72 3.13 -4.41 -0.26
N ALA A 73 3.26 -5.30 -1.24
CA ALA A 73 3.82 -5.02 -2.56
C ALA A 73 2.83 -5.38 -3.68
N GLY A 74 3.24 -5.14 -4.92
CA GLY A 74 2.47 -5.38 -6.14
C GLY A 74 2.28 -4.08 -6.92
N THR A 75 1.96 -4.16 -8.21
CA THR A 75 1.95 -2.97 -9.08
C THR A 75 0.92 -1.94 -8.61
N HIS A 76 -0.30 -2.38 -8.31
CA HIS A 76 -1.41 -1.50 -7.93
C HIS A 76 -1.99 -1.85 -6.55
N GLY A 77 -2.52 -0.84 -5.86
CA GLY A 77 -3.31 -1.04 -4.64
C GLY A 77 -2.50 -1.20 -3.34
N LYS A 78 -1.17 -1.11 -3.40
CA LYS A 78 -0.27 -1.17 -2.23
C LYS A 78 -0.72 -0.23 -1.12
N THR A 79 -0.66 1.08 -1.37
CA THR A 79 -1.05 2.13 -0.43
C THR A 79 -2.42 1.89 0.22
N THR A 80 -3.44 1.51 -0.57
CA THR A 80 -4.80 1.26 -0.07
C THR A 80 -4.84 0.03 0.83
N THR A 81 -4.23 -1.07 0.41
CA THR A 81 -4.17 -2.33 1.18
C THR A 81 -3.39 -2.16 2.48
N THR A 82 -2.24 -1.50 2.46
CA THR A 82 -1.45 -1.17 3.66
C THR A 82 -2.27 -0.34 4.66
N SER A 83 -3.04 0.63 4.15
CA SER A 83 -3.90 1.48 4.98
C SER A 83 -5.07 0.70 5.60
N LEU A 84 -5.68 -0.22 4.85
CA LEU A 84 -6.75 -1.08 5.34
C LEU A 84 -6.24 -2.04 6.43
N ILE A 85 -5.06 -2.64 6.25
CA ILE A 85 -4.42 -3.49 7.27
C ILE A 85 -4.16 -2.67 8.54
N ALA A 86 -3.54 -1.49 8.41
CA ALA A 86 -3.26 -0.63 9.56
C ALA A 86 -4.53 -0.21 10.32
N ALA A 87 -5.61 0.14 9.60
CA ALA A 87 -6.90 0.51 10.19
C ALA A 87 -7.54 -0.66 10.94
N VAL A 88 -7.59 -1.85 10.32
CA VAL A 88 -8.16 -3.06 10.93
C VAL A 88 -7.35 -3.47 12.17
N PHE A 89 -6.02 -3.36 12.12
CA PHE A 89 -5.17 -3.69 13.26
C PHE A 89 -5.36 -2.69 14.42
N ALA A 90 -5.49 -1.40 14.11
CA ALA A 90 -5.79 -0.39 15.11
C ALA A 90 -7.17 -0.65 15.77
N ALA A 91 -8.21 -0.93 14.98
CA ALA A 91 -9.54 -1.29 15.49
C ALA A 91 -9.53 -2.60 16.30
N GLY A 92 -8.65 -3.54 15.94
CA GLY A 92 -8.40 -4.78 16.67
C GLY A 92 -7.59 -4.63 17.95
N GLY A 93 -7.16 -3.42 18.31
CA GLY A 93 -6.34 -3.16 19.49
C GLY A 93 -4.88 -3.61 19.37
N LEU A 94 -4.41 -3.88 18.15
CA LEU A 94 -3.01 -4.29 17.90
C LEU A 94 -2.05 -3.10 17.75
N ASP A 95 -2.56 -1.86 17.70
CA ASP A 95 -1.79 -0.60 17.68
C ASP A 95 -0.47 -0.64 16.87
N PRO A 96 -0.55 -0.85 15.54
CA PRO A 96 0.63 -1.07 14.71
C PRO A 96 1.40 0.24 14.47
N THR A 97 2.72 0.14 14.32
CA THR A 97 3.43 1.17 13.55
C THR A 97 3.11 0.98 12.06
N PHE A 98 2.91 2.07 11.32
CA PHE A 98 2.78 2.00 9.87
C PHE A 98 3.66 3.02 9.14
N VAL A 99 4.08 2.67 7.93
CA VAL A 99 4.79 3.53 6.97
C VAL A 99 4.16 3.33 5.58
N ILE A 100 3.43 4.33 5.10
CA ILE A 100 2.55 4.24 3.93
C ILE A 100 2.92 5.35 2.93
N GLY A 101 2.86 5.08 1.62
CA GLY A 101 3.19 6.07 0.59
C GLY A 101 2.17 7.22 0.46
N GLY A 102 0.96 7.04 1.00
CA GLY A 102 -0.13 8.02 1.01
C GLY A 102 -0.56 8.44 2.41
N ARG A 103 -1.26 9.58 2.50
CA ARG A 103 -1.79 10.10 3.77
C ARG A 103 -3.08 9.38 4.13
N VAL A 104 -3.08 8.67 5.26
CA VAL A 104 -4.29 8.00 5.78
C VAL A 104 -5.22 9.07 6.35
N ASN A 105 -6.48 9.10 5.90
CA ASN A 105 -7.38 10.20 6.24
C ASN A 105 -7.74 10.24 7.74
N SER A 106 -7.85 9.08 8.38
CA SER A 106 -8.21 8.97 9.81
C SER A 106 -7.11 9.47 10.76
N THR A 107 -5.83 9.24 10.42
CA THR A 107 -4.69 9.67 11.24
C THR A 107 -4.11 11.00 10.79
N GLY A 108 -4.41 11.44 9.56
CA GLY A 108 -3.84 12.65 8.96
C GLY A 108 -2.35 12.53 8.64
N SER A 109 -1.77 11.33 8.73
CA SER A 109 -0.33 11.08 8.54
C SER A 109 -0.11 9.92 7.56
N ASN A 110 1.09 9.87 6.97
CA ASN A 110 1.59 8.76 6.17
C ASN A 110 2.43 7.77 7.00
N ALA A 111 2.80 8.13 8.23
CA ALA A 111 3.45 7.24 9.17
C ALA A 111 3.02 7.53 10.61
N GLN A 112 2.97 6.49 11.44
CA GLN A 112 2.71 6.61 12.87
C GLN A 112 3.51 5.55 13.62
N LEU A 113 4.06 5.94 14.76
CA LEU A 113 4.67 5.02 15.71
C LEU A 113 3.60 4.46 16.65
N GLY A 114 3.31 3.16 16.50
CA GLY A 114 2.46 2.41 17.44
C GLY A 114 3.28 1.82 18.59
N ALA A 115 2.61 1.40 19.65
CA ALA A 115 3.24 0.81 20.84
C ALA A 115 3.50 -0.70 20.71
N SER A 116 2.93 -1.37 19.71
CA SER A 116 3.09 -2.81 19.55
C SER A 116 4.31 -3.22 18.72
N ARG A 117 4.50 -4.54 18.59
CA ARG A 117 5.55 -5.12 17.74
C ARG A 117 5.25 -5.05 16.24
N PHE A 118 4.02 -4.70 15.84
CA PHE A 118 3.63 -4.76 14.43
C PHE A 118 4.19 -3.57 13.66
N LEU A 119 4.70 -3.84 12.46
CA LEU A 119 5.03 -2.84 11.47
C LEU A 119 4.31 -3.17 10.17
N VAL A 120 3.44 -2.28 9.70
CA VAL A 120 2.75 -2.42 8.41
C VAL A 120 3.36 -1.42 7.43
N ALA A 121 3.97 -1.90 6.36
CA ALA A 121 4.70 -1.05 5.43
C ALA A 121 4.35 -1.33 3.97
N GLU A 122 4.28 -0.27 3.18
CA GLU A 122 4.31 -0.36 1.72
C GLU A 122 5.71 -0.75 1.24
N ALA A 123 5.77 -1.74 0.36
CA ALA A 123 6.99 -2.27 -0.23
C ALA A 123 7.01 -1.94 -1.71
N ASP A 124 8.03 -1.18 -2.12
CA ASP A 124 8.14 -0.56 -3.44
C ASP A 124 9.01 -1.41 -4.37
N GLU A 125 8.41 -1.89 -5.45
CA GLU A 125 9.08 -2.65 -6.49
C GLU A 125 9.79 -1.75 -7.51
N SER A 126 9.40 -0.48 -7.67
CA SER A 126 9.82 0.37 -8.80
C SER A 126 11.34 0.49 -9.00
N ASP A 127 12.11 0.43 -7.91
CA ASP A 127 13.58 0.45 -7.89
C ASP A 127 14.19 -0.83 -7.29
N ALA A 128 13.39 -1.91 -7.19
CA ALA A 128 13.71 -3.18 -6.53
C ALA A 128 14.13 -3.07 -5.06
N SER A 129 13.90 -1.92 -4.41
CA SER A 129 14.38 -1.65 -3.05
C SER A 129 13.67 -2.44 -1.95
N PHE A 130 12.45 -2.93 -2.22
CA PHE A 130 11.77 -3.87 -1.33
C PHE A 130 12.55 -5.16 -1.00
N LEU A 131 13.58 -5.53 -1.77
CA LEU A 131 14.43 -6.70 -1.52
C LEU A 131 15.24 -6.58 -0.22
N HIS A 132 15.39 -5.36 0.31
CA HIS A 132 16.02 -5.14 1.61
C HIS A 132 15.12 -5.56 2.79
N LEU A 133 13.80 -5.63 2.58
CA LEU A 133 12.85 -5.91 3.65
C LEU A 133 12.86 -7.40 4.01
N GLN A 134 12.74 -7.69 5.32
CA GLN A 134 12.67 -9.03 5.89
C GLN A 134 11.34 -9.18 6.66
N PRO A 135 10.21 -9.32 5.96
CA PRO A 135 8.90 -9.36 6.60
C PRO A 135 8.57 -10.74 7.22
N MET A 136 7.58 -10.74 8.10
CA MET A 136 6.89 -11.93 8.61
C MET A 136 5.68 -12.32 7.75
N VAL A 137 5.04 -11.32 7.14
CA VAL A 137 3.93 -11.48 6.20
C VAL A 137 4.17 -10.61 4.98
N THR A 138 4.03 -11.18 3.78
CA THR A 138 4.11 -10.43 2.52
C THR A 138 2.80 -10.55 1.76
N VAL A 139 2.19 -9.41 1.46
CA VAL A 139 1.02 -9.32 0.58
C VAL A 139 1.49 -8.92 -0.82
N ILE A 140 1.13 -9.66 -1.86
CA ILE A 140 1.29 -9.22 -3.25
C ILE A 140 -0.09 -9.03 -3.88
N THR A 141 -0.40 -7.80 -4.28
CA THR A 141 -1.73 -7.43 -4.80
C THR A 141 -1.95 -7.85 -6.24
N ASN A 142 -0.95 -7.66 -7.10
CA ASN A 142 -0.94 -7.98 -8.53
C ASN A 142 0.47 -7.74 -9.09
N ILE A 143 0.75 -8.25 -10.29
CA ILE A 143 1.99 -8.02 -11.04
C ILE A 143 1.63 -7.67 -12.49
N GLU A 144 1.74 -6.39 -12.83
CA GLU A 144 1.61 -5.84 -14.18
C GLU A 144 2.90 -5.09 -14.58
N ALA A 145 3.10 -4.91 -15.89
CA ALA A 145 4.28 -4.24 -16.43
C ALA A 145 4.24 -2.74 -16.12
N ASP A 146 5.06 -2.32 -15.17
CA ASP A 146 5.27 -0.93 -14.77
C ASP A 146 6.74 -0.76 -14.34
N HIS A 147 7.26 0.47 -14.37
CA HIS A 147 8.66 0.77 -14.04
C HIS A 147 9.68 -0.14 -14.74
N MET A 148 9.39 -0.53 -15.99
CA MET A 148 10.12 -1.57 -16.72
C MET A 148 11.58 -1.19 -17.01
N GLU A 149 11.93 0.08 -16.98
CA GLU A 149 13.30 0.59 -17.08
C GLU A 149 14.23 -0.04 -16.03
N THR A 150 13.77 -0.18 -14.78
CA THR A 150 14.52 -0.83 -13.69
C THR A 150 14.82 -2.29 -14.00
N TYR A 151 13.92 -2.93 -14.75
CA TYR A 151 14.01 -4.34 -15.13
C TYR A 151 14.61 -4.55 -16.52
N GLY A 152 15.13 -3.48 -17.16
CA GLY A 152 15.71 -3.56 -18.50
C GLY A 152 14.69 -3.93 -19.59
N GLY A 153 13.41 -3.62 -19.39
CA GLY A 153 12.33 -3.96 -20.30
C GLY A 153 11.87 -5.42 -20.24
N ASP A 154 12.42 -6.23 -19.34
CA ASP A 154 12.13 -7.66 -19.23
C ASP A 154 11.15 -7.97 -18.10
N PHE A 155 9.93 -8.36 -18.46
CA PHE A 155 8.88 -8.73 -17.50
C PHE A 155 9.25 -9.98 -16.69
N GLY A 156 10.06 -10.89 -17.24
CA GLY A 156 10.56 -12.05 -16.50
C GLY A 156 11.44 -11.64 -15.32
N ARG A 157 12.22 -10.56 -15.43
CA ARG A 157 13.04 -10.02 -14.33
C ARG A 157 12.17 -9.39 -13.24
N LEU A 158 11.06 -8.75 -13.60
CA LEU A 158 10.06 -8.28 -12.63
C LEU A 158 9.46 -9.46 -11.85
N GLU A 159 9.02 -10.51 -12.55
CA GLU A 159 8.51 -11.73 -11.91
C GLU A 159 9.53 -12.40 -10.98
N GLU A 160 10.77 -12.54 -11.43
CA GLU A 160 11.87 -13.08 -10.61
C GLU A 160 12.14 -12.23 -9.37
N THR A 161 12.04 -10.90 -9.51
CA THR A 161 12.24 -9.96 -8.41
C THR A 161 11.14 -10.12 -7.35
N PHE A 162 9.88 -10.29 -7.74
CA PHE A 162 8.79 -10.63 -6.81
C PHE A 162 8.97 -11.99 -6.14
N VAL A 163 9.44 -13.01 -6.87
CA VAL A 163 9.75 -14.32 -6.29
C VAL A 163 10.88 -14.20 -5.27
N GLY A 164 11.95 -13.46 -5.60
CA GLY A 164 13.05 -13.17 -4.68
C GLY A 164 12.58 -12.45 -3.41
N PHE A 165 11.69 -11.47 -3.55
CA PHE A 165 11.09 -10.78 -2.42
C PHE A 165 10.25 -11.73 -1.53
N LEU A 166 9.47 -12.63 -2.11
CA LEU A 166 8.74 -13.65 -1.35
C LEU A 166 9.68 -14.62 -0.61
N HIS A 167 10.87 -14.90 -1.17
CA HIS A 167 11.86 -15.75 -0.51
C HIS A 167 12.55 -15.09 0.69
N ASN A 168 12.44 -13.77 0.87
CA ASN A 168 12.85 -13.09 2.11
C ASN A 168 11.97 -13.43 3.31
N LEU A 169 10.78 -14.01 3.10
CA LEU A 169 9.99 -14.57 4.19
C LEU A 169 10.78 -15.70 4.86
N PRO A 170 10.76 -15.82 6.20
CA PRO A 170 11.24 -17.02 6.87
C PRO A 170 10.39 -18.24 6.45
N PHE A 171 10.87 -19.47 6.69
CA PHE A 171 10.15 -20.68 6.28
C PHE A 171 8.72 -20.80 6.87
N TYR A 172 8.48 -20.11 7.98
CA TYR A 172 7.20 -20.02 8.69
C TYR A 172 6.47 -18.68 8.45
N GLY A 173 7.02 -17.82 7.60
CA GLY A 173 6.38 -16.58 7.16
C GLY A 173 5.23 -16.85 6.20
N LEU A 174 4.33 -15.88 6.06
CA LEU A 174 3.10 -16.03 5.28
C LEU A 174 3.11 -15.15 4.03
N ALA A 175 2.86 -15.75 2.87
CA ALA A 175 2.53 -15.04 1.65
C ALA A 175 1.00 -14.92 1.48
N VAL A 176 0.51 -13.72 1.18
CA VAL A 176 -0.92 -13.46 0.89
C VAL A 176 -1.04 -12.93 -0.53
N LEU A 177 -1.60 -13.74 -1.44
CA LEU A 177 -1.50 -13.51 -2.89
C LEU A 177 -2.87 -13.44 -3.57
N CYS A 178 -3.06 -12.47 -4.48
CA CYS A 178 -4.28 -12.36 -5.26
C CYS A 178 -4.33 -13.46 -6.33
N LEU A 179 -5.30 -14.37 -6.26
CA LEU A 179 -5.44 -15.47 -7.22
C LEU A 179 -6.13 -15.08 -8.52
N ASP A 180 -6.82 -13.93 -8.52
CA ASP A 180 -7.41 -13.33 -9.73
C ASP A 180 -6.33 -12.81 -10.68
N ASP A 181 -5.10 -12.56 -10.19
CA ASP A 181 -3.96 -12.17 -11.00
C ASP A 181 -3.33 -13.41 -11.68
N PRO A 182 -3.28 -13.46 -13.02
CA PRO A 182 -2.78 -14.63 -13.74
C PRO A 182 -1.27 -14.86 -13.57
N VAL A 183 -0.49 -13.80 -13.32
CA VAL A 183 0.95 -13.88 -13.10
C VAL A 183 1.21 -14.49 -11.73
N LEU A 184 0.57 -13.99 -10.68
CA LEU A 184 0.65 -14.57 -9.34
C LEU A 184 0.20 -16.03 -9.33
N ARG A 185 -0.92 -16.35 -10.00
CA ARG A 185 -1.39 -17.73 -10.13
C ARG A 185 -0.35 -18.64 -10.77
N ARG A 186 0.36 -18.18 -11.80
CA ARG A 186 1.44 -18.94 -12.44
C ARG A 186 2.68 -19.06 -11.56
N LEU A 187 2.97 -18.05 -10.73
CA LEU A 187 4.15 -18.03 -9.85
C LEU A 187 3.95 -18.81 -8.55
N LEU A 188 2.72 -19.17 -8.17
CA LEU A 188 2.41 -19.91 -6.93
C LEU A 188 3.34 -21.10 -6.64
N PRO A 189 3.67 -22.00 -7.60
CA PRO A 189 4.56 -23.14 -7.33
C PRO A 189 6.00 -22.73 -6.96
N ARG A 190 6.42 -21.50 -7.28
CA ARG A 190 7.78 -20.98 -7.03
C ARG A 190 7.92 -20.30 -5.67
N VAL A 191 6.83 -20.05 -4.94
CA VAL A 191 6.84 -19.27 -3.68
C VAL A 191 7.57 -20.03 -2.56
N GLY A 192 7.31 -21.32 -2.40
CA GLY A 192 8.01 -22.17 -1.42
C GLY A 192 7.84 -21.73 0.04
N ARG A 193 6.72 -21.08 0.39
CA ARG A 193 6.34 -20.60 1.72
C ARG A 193 4.87 -20.89 2.01
N PRO A 194 4.43 -20.95 3.29
CA PRO A 194 3.02 -20.89 3.64
C PRO A 194 2.34 -19.76 2.87
N THR A 195 1.25 -20.09 2.18
CA THR A 195 0.57 -19.17 1.26
C THR A 195 -0.94 -19.23 1.52
N LEU A 196 -1.56 -18.06 1.62
CA LEU A 196 -3.01 -17.88 1.56
C LEU A 196 -3.34 -17.08 0.31
N THR A 197 -4.33 -17.55 -0.44
CA THR A 197 -4.79 -16.89 -1.65
C THR A 197 -6.09 -16.15 -1.40
N TYR A 198 -6.34 -15.07 -2.14
CA TYR A 198 -7.60 -14.34 -2.07
C TYR A 198 -8.06 -13.91 -3.46
N GLY A 199 -9.37 -13.70 -3.61
CA GLY A 199 -9.93 -13.25 -4.88
C GLY A 199 -11.36 -13.68 -5.09
N PHE A 200 -11.84 -13.51 -6.32
CA PHE A 200 -13.12 -14.03 -6.77
C PHE A 200 -12.98 -15.42 -7.41
N ALA A 201 -11.75 -15.86 -7.70
CA ALA A 201 -11.46 -17.21 -8.16
C ALA A 201 -12.10 -18.26 -7.23
N GLU A 202 -12.70 -19.30 -7.82
CA GLU A 202 -13.43 -20.33 -7.06
C GLU A 202 -12.54 -21.10 -6.09
N ASP A 203 -11.25 -21.22 -6.43
CA ASP A 203 -10.20 -21.91 -5.71
C ASP A 203 -9.35 -20.99 -4.80
N ALA A 204 -9.78 -19.75 -4.57
CA ALA A 204 -9.14 -18.87 -3.59
C ALA A 204 -9.49 -19.28 -2.14
N ASP A 205 -8.50 -19.26 -1.24
CA ASP A 205 -8.69 -19.57 0.19
C ASP A 205 -9.65 -18.55 0.85
N TYR A 206 -9.43 -17.26 0.57
CA TYR A 206 -10.30 -16.15 0.94
C TYR A 206 -11.12 -15.72 -0.28
N ARG A 207 -12.28 -16.36 -0.47
CA ARG A 207 -13.11 -16.17 -1.65
C ARG A 207 -14.18 -15.12 -1.44
N ILE A 208 -14.24 -14.16 -2.37
CA ILE A 208 -15.27 -13.12 -2.43
C ILE A 208 -16.52 -13.68 -3.11
N THR A 209 -17.68 -13.58 -2.45
CA THR A 209 -18.99 -13.94 -2.98
C THR A 209 -20.03 -12.85 -2.72
N ASP A 210 -21.18 -12.94 -3.38
CA ASP A 210 -22.37 -12.11 -3.08
C ASP A 210 -22.09 -10.59 -3.17
N LEU A 211 -21.32 -10.19 -4.20
CA LEU A 211 -20.92 -8.81 -4.41
C LEU A 211 -22.12 -7.96 -4.85
N GLU A 212 -22.48 -6.96 -4.05
CA GLU A 212 -23.44 -5.93 -4.35
C GLU A 212 -22.79 -4.54 -4.26
N THR A 213 -23.06 -3.68 -5.23
CA THR A 213 -22.56 -2.31 -5.23
C THR A 213 -23.68 -1.32 -4.99
N ARG A 214 -23.47 -0.33 -4.12
CA ARG A 214 -24.47 0.67 -3.73
C ARG A 214 -23.81 2.04 -3.56
N GLY A 215 -23.80 2.83 -4.63
CA GLY A 215 -23.14 4.13 -4.61
C GLY A 215 -21.65 3.99 -4.27
N LEU A 216 -21.21 4.71 -3.25
CA LEU A 216 -19.83 4.70 -2.75
C LEU A 216 -19.49 3.50 -1.86
N ARG A 217 -20.43 2.58 -1.65
CA ARG A 217 -20.25 1.42 -0.78
C ARG A 217 -20.36 0.13 -1.55
N THR A 218 -19.70 -0.90 -1.04
CA THR A 218 -19.68 -2.22 -1.64
C THR A 218 -19.91 -3.28 -0.57
N ARG A 219 -20.89 -4.16 -0.76
CA ARG A 219 -21.21 -5.26 0.14
C ARG A 219 -20.82 -6.58 -0.48
N PHE A 220 -20.27 -7.49 0.31
CA PHE A 220 -19.84 -8.81 -0.15
C PHE A 220 -19.65 -9.74 1.04
N THR A 221 -19.51 -11.04 0.77
CA THR A 221 -19.11 -12.03 1.77
C THR A 221 -17.74 -12.56 1.43
N VAL A 222 -16.87 -12.70 2.44
CA VAL A 222 -15.60 -13.42 2.31
C VAL A 222 -15.76 -14.80 2.93
N ARG A 223 -15.76 -15.84 2.10
CA ARG A 223 -15.58 -17.23 2.55
C ARG A 223 -14.13 -17.38 2.98
N ARG A 224 -13.91 -17.98 4.15
CA ARG A 224 -12.58 -18.10 4.77
C ARG A 224 -12.25 -19.57 5.03
N PRO A 225 -10.96 -19.93 5.13
CA PRO A 225 -10.57 -21.27 5.56
C PRO A 225 -11.13 -21.59 6.96
N ALA A 226 -11.48 -22.87 7.18
CA ALA A 226 -11.86 -23.33 8.50
C ALA A 226 -10.71 -23.10 9.51
N PRO A 227 -11.01 -22.74 10.78
CA PRO A 227 -12.34 -22.73 11.41
C PRO A 227 -13.10 -21.40 11.27
N ALA A 228 -12.59 -20.41 10.53
CA ALA A 228 -13.22 -19.11 10.43
C ALA A 228 -14.54 -19.18 9.64
N ALA A 229 -15.61 -18.60 10.20
CA ALA A 229 -16.90 -18.52 9.52
C ALA A 229 -16.84 -17.55 8.31
N PRO A 230 -17.74 -17.64 7.33
CA PRO A 230 -17.88 -16.60 6.31
C PRO A 230 -18.11 -15.22 6.96
N LEU A 231 -17.40 -14.19 6.48
CA LEU A 231 -17.49 -12.83 7.00
C LEU A 231 -18.30 -11.93 6.04
N PRO A 232 -19.49 -11.46 6.40
CA PRO A 232 -20.17 -10.41 5.65
C PRO A 232 -19.46 -9.07 5.87
N VAL A 233 -19.25 -8.31 4.79
CA VAL A 233 -18.51 -7.05 4.77
C VAL A 233 -19.35 -5.97 4.10
N ASP A 234 -19.41 -4.80 4.73
CA ASP A 234 -19.91 -3.56 4.12
C ASP A 234 -18.73 -2.59 4.04
N LEU A 235 -18.09 -2.47 2.87
CA LEU A 235 -16.90 -1.66 2.66
C LEU A 235 -17.29 -0.23 2.26
N ALA A 236 -16.72 0.77 2.94
CA ALA A 236 -16.90 2.19 2.66
C ALA A 236 -16.12 2.70 1.43
N MET A 237 -15.95 1.87 0.41
CA MET A 237 -15.26 2.21 -0.82
C MET A 237 -15.95 1.60 -2.05
N PRO A 238 -16.00 2.31 -3.18
CA PRO A 238 -16.49 1.75 -4.44
C PRO A 238 -15.40 0.91 -5.13
N GLY A 239 -15.84 0.05 -6.04
CA GLY A 239 -14.96 -0.64 -6.98
C GLY A 239 -14.50 -2.03 -6.52
N ARG A 240 -14.53 -2.96 -7.47
CA ARG A 240 -14.08 -4.35 -7.30
C ARG A 240 -12.62 -4.45 -6.83
N HIS A 241 -11.76 -3.53 -7.26
CA HIS A 241 -10.35 -3.48 -6.83
C HIS A 241 -10.21 -3.21 -5.32
N ASN A 242 -11.09 -2.37 -4.74
CA ASN A 242 -11.07 -2.12 -3.30
C ASN A 242 -11.63 -3.31 -2.50
N VAL A 243 -12.52 -4.11 -3.11
CA VAL A 243 -12.93 -5.40 -2.53
C VAL A 243 -11.75 -6.36 -2.45
N LEU A 244 -10.92 -6.43 -3.50
CA LEU A 244 -9.67 -7.23 -3.49
C LEU A 244 -8.71 -6.74 -2.40
N ASN A 245 -8.44 -5.43 -2.35
CA ASN A 245 -7.58 -4.82 -1.32
C ASN A 245 -8.10 -5.11 0.11
N ALA A 246 -9.40 -4.98 0.34
CA ALA A 246 -10.03 -5.29 1.63
C ALA A 246 -9.94 -6.79 1.96
N THR A 247 -10.07 -7.67 0.97
CA THR A 247 -9.97 -9.12 1.19
C THR A 247 -8.54 -9.53 1.58
N ALA A 248 -7.51 -8.91 0.98
CA ALA A 248 -6.13 -9.08 1.42
C ALA A 248 -5.95 -8.66 2.90
N ALA A 249 -6.53 -7.52 3.28
CA ALA A 249 -6.50 -7.05 4.67
C ALA A 249 -7.24 -8.00 5.63
N ILE A 250 -8.39 -8.54 5.23
CA ILE A 250 -9.14 -9.55 5.99
C ILE A 250 -8.31 -10.82 6.18
N ALA A 251 -7.61 -11.28 5.15
CA ALA A 251 -6.78 -12.48 5.23
C ALA A 251 -5.65 -12.30 6.26
N VAL A 252 -4.92 -11.18 6.19
CA VAL A 252 -3.86 -10.84 7.15
C VAL A 252 -4.43 -10.69 8.56
N ALA A 253 -5.54 -9.95 8.72
CA ALA A 253 -6.13 -9.70 10.04
C ALA A 253 -6.69 -10.98 10.69
N THR A 254 -7.32 -11.86 9.91
CA THR A 254 -7.82 -13.15 10.39
C THR A 254 -6.66 -14.03 10.87
N ASP A 255 -5.58 -14.11 10.09
CA ASP A 255 -4.37 -14.88 10.46
C ASP A 255 -3.72 -14.37 11.75
N GLN A 256 -3.75 -13.05 11.98
CA GLN A 256 -3.23 -12.43 13.21
C GLN A 256 -4.23 -12.42 14.38
N GLY A 257 -5.40 -13.07 14.23
CA GLY A 257 -6.37 -13.25 15.30
C GLY A 257 -7.19 -12.00 15.64
N VAL A 258 -7.30 -11.03 14.71
CA VAL A 258 -8.18 -9.88 14.89
C VAL A 258 -9.63 -10.35 14.88
N ALA A 259 -10.44 -9.86 15.83
CA ALA A 259 -11.84 -10.24 15.94
C ALA A 259 -12.66 -9.80 14.72
N ASP A 260 -13.56 -10.66 14.25
CA ASP A 260 -14.45 -10.41 13.10
C ASP A 260 -15.23 -9.09 13.20
N ALA A 261 -15.70 -8.75 14.40
CA ALA A 261 -16.41 -7.50 14.65
C ALA A 261 -15.52 -6.26 14.38
N ALA A 262 -14.26 -6.30 14.82
CA ALA A 262 -13.30 -5.21 14.59
C ALA A 262 -12.93 -5.09 13.11
N ILE A 263 -12.76 -6.22 12.42
CA ILE A 263 -12.53 -6.24 10.96
C ILE A 263 -13.72 -5.60 10.24
N ALA A 264 -14.93 -6.06 10.50
CA ALA A 264 -16.14 -5.58 9.84
C ALA A 264 -16.41 -4.09 10.11
N GLU A 265 -16.29 -3.66 11.37
CA GLU A 265 -16.49 -2.26 11.75
C GLU A 265 -15.45 -1.34 11.10
N SER A 266 -14.17 -1.71 11.14
CA SER A 266 -13.09 -0.91 10.56
C SER A 266 -13.28 -0.71 9.05
N LEU A 267 -13.68 -1.75 8.32
CA LEU A 267 -13.91 -1.66 6.87
C LEU A 267 -15.16 -0.83 6.54
N ALA A 268 -16.18 -0.87 7.40
CA ALA A 268 -17.41 -0.10 7.25
C ALA A 268 -17.23 1.40 7.52
N GLN A 269 -16.24 1.76 8.33
CA GLN A 269 -15.91 3.13 8.72
C GLN A 269 -14.65 3.67 8.04
N PHE A 270 -14.03 2.91 7.12
CA PHE A 270 -12.76 3.31 6.51
C PHE A 270 -12.88 4.66 5.79
N ALA A 271 -12.10 5.65 6.24
CA ALA A 271 -12.18 7.03 5.76
C ALA A 271 -11.45 7.27 4.41
N GLY A 272 -10.90 6.22 3.81
CA GLY A 272 -10.10 6.31 2.59
C GLY A 272 -8.67 6.79 2.83
N VAL A 273 -7.96 6.92 1.72
CA VAL A 273 -6.58 7.43 1.67
C VAL A 273 -6.58 8.65 0.76
N GLY A 274 -5.85 9.69 1.14
CA GLY A 274 -5.71 10.89 0.32
C GLY A 274 -5.26 10.54 -1.10
N ARG A 275 -5.92 11.14 -2.09
CA ARG A 275 -5.71 10.91 -3.53
C ARG A 275 -6.03 9.49 -4.01
N ARG A 276 -6.74 8.65 -3.23
CA ARG A 276 -7.28 7.36 -3.68
C ARG A 276 -8.80 7.44 -3.67
N PHE A 277 -9.39 7.81 -4.80
CA PHE A 277 -10.83 8.11 -4.95
C PHE A 277 -11.34 9.12 -3.89
N SER A 278 -10.62 10.23 -3.72
CA SER A 278 -10.93 11.26 -2.70
C SER A 278 -12.00 12.23 -3.18
N LEU A 279 -13.12 12.32 -2.46
CA LEU A 279 -14.16 13.31 -2.72
C LEU A 279 -13.70 14.67 -2.20
N LEU A 280 -13.49 15.63 -3.11
CA LEU A 280 -13.05 16.98 -2.75
C LEU A 280 -14.23 17.95 -2.54
N GLY A 281 -15.46 17.51 -2.81
CA GLY A 281 -16.69 18.29 -2.65
C GLY A 281 -17.30 18.74 -3.98
N GLU A 282 -18.37 19.52 -3.91
CA GLU A 282 -19.04 20.06 -5.10
C GLU A 282 -18.46 21.41 -5.50
N LEU A 283 -18.15 21.55 -6.79
CA LEU A 283 -17.80 22.80 -7.44
C LEU A 283 -19.08 23.44 -7.99
N ALA A 284 -19.34 24.68 -7.62
CA ALA A 284 -20.37 25.49 -8.26
C ALA A 284 -19.94 25.89 -9.67
N LEU A 285 -20.81 25.67 -10.65
CA LEU A 285 -20.66 26.08 -12.04
C LEU A 285 -21.80 27.05 -12.41
N PRO A 286 -21.67 27.88 -13.46
CA PRO A 286 -22.72 28.82 -13.86
C PRO A 286 -24.10 28.16 -14.05
N ASP A 287 -24.13 26.94 -14.60
CA ASP A 287 -25.36 26.20 -14.92
C ASP A 287 -25.53 24.90 -14.10
N GLY A 288 -24.93 24.79 -12.91
CA GLY A 288 -25.10 23.61 -12.04
C GLY A 288 -23.97 23.37 -11.04
N SER A 289 -23.77 22.12 -10.64
CA SER A 289 -22.63 21.72 -9.82
C SER A 289 -21.92 20.49 -10.40
N ALA A 290 -20.65 20.34 -10.08
CA ALA A 290 -19.85 19.16 -10.41
C ALA A 290 -19.18 18.63 -9.15
N LEU A 291 -19.37 17.35 -8.86
CA LEU A 291 -18.62 16.69 -7.80
C LEU A 291 -17.18 16.47 -8.27
N LEU A 292 -16.23 16.97 -7.49
CA LEU A 292 -14.80 16.79 -7.74
C LEU A 292 -14.30 15.54 -7.01
N VAL A 293 -13.68 14.63 -7.78
CA VAL A 293 -13.02 13.43 -7.27
C VAL A 293 -11.57 13.48 -7.69
N ASP A 294 -10.66 13.34 -6.74
CA ASP A 294 -9.21 13.25 -6.98
C ASP A 294 -8.73 11.80 -6.83
N ASP A 295 -7.92 11.35 -7.78
CA ASP A 295 -7.39 10.00 -7.82
C ASP A 295 -5.96 9.99 -8.37
N TYR A 296 -5.12 9.14 -7.79
CA TYR A 296 -3.71 9.01 -8.13
C TYR A 296 -3.45 8.11 -9.34
N GLY A 297 -4.48 7.40 -9.84
CA GLY A 297 -4.32 6.45 -10.93
C GLY A 297 -3.60 7.05 -12.14
N HIS A 298 -2.43 6.50 -12.45
CA HIS A 298 -1.57 6.92 -13.56
C HIS A 298 -1.33 5.77 -14.53
N HIS A 299 -1.39 4.52 -14.06
CA HIS A 299 -1.38 3.36 -14.93
C HIS A 299 -2.77 3.15 -15.58
N PRO A 300 -2.87 2.70 -16.85
CA PRO A 300 -4.15 2.46 -17.51
C PRO A 300 -5.12 1.55 -16.75
N THR A 301 -4.60 0.56 -16.02
CA THR A 301 -5.40 -0.33 -15.16
C THR A 301 -6.04 0.44 -14.00
N GLU A 302 -5.29 1.34 -13.34
CA GLU A 302 -5.79 2.20 -12.26
C GLU A 302 -6.84 3.18 -12.77
N VAL A 303 -6.56 3.86 -13.90
CA VAL A 303 -7.53 4.79 -14.52
C VAL A 303 -8.84 4.07 -14.83
N ARG A 304 -8.79 2.87 -15.42
CA ARG A 304 -9.98 2.07 -15.73
C ARG A 304 -10.74 1.70 -14.45
N ALA A 305 -10.02 1.31 -13.40
CA ALA A 305 -10.61 0.99 -12.10
C ALA A 305 -11.32 2.19 -11.47
N THR A 306 -10.73 3.38 -11.55
CA THR A 306 -11.32 4.64 -11.10
C THR A 306 -12.57 5.00 -11.89
N LEU A 307 -12.54 4.90 -13.21
CA LEU A 307 -13.72 5.15 -14.06
C LEU A 307 -14.86 4.17 -13.75
N ALA A 308 -14.54 2.89 -13.50
CA ALA A 308 -15.53 1.90 -13.07
C ALA A 308 -16.15 2.26 -11.71
N SER A 309 -15.35 2.72 -10.74
CA SER A 309 -15.84 3.20 -9.44
C SER A 309 -16.73 4.44 -9.57
N VAL A 310 -16.41 5.38 -10.46
CA VAL A 310 -17.29 6.53 -10.74
C VAL A 310 -18.63 6.07 -11.31
N ARG A 311 -18.62 5.12 -12.26
CA ARG A 311 -19.84 4.58 -12.86
C ARG A 311 -20.68 3.76 -11.87
N GLN A 312 -20.03 3.04 -10.96
CA GLN A 312 -20.70 2.39 -9.84
C GLN A 312 -21.40 3.43 -8.94
N ALA A 313 -20.69 4.50 -8.57
CA ALA A 313 -21.17 5.45 -7.59
C ALA A 313 -22.27 6.37 -8.14
N TRP A 314 -22.16 6.78 -9.40
CA TRP A 314 -23.09 7.70 -10.05
C TRP A 314 -23.36 7.29 -11.51
N PRO A 315 -24.18 6.25 -11.74
CA PRO A 315 -24.43 5.71 -13.08
C PRO A 315 -25.01 6.75 -14.05
N GLU A 316 -25.91 7.59 -13.55
CA GLU A 316 -26.63 8.60 -14.35
C GLU A 316 -25.87 9.93 -14.50
N ARG A 317 -24.76 10.14 -13.77
CA ARG A 317 -24.01 11.39 -13.85
C ARG A 317 -23.04 11.37 -15.05
N ARG A 318 -22.94 12.52 -15.73
CA ARG A 318 -21.90 12.72 -16.76
C ARG A 318 -20.52 12.65 -16.10
N LEU A 319 -19.63 11.86 -16.69
CA LEU A 319 -18.24 11.74 -16.26
C LEU A 319 -17.38 12.67 -17.12
N VAL A 320 -16.61 13.52 -16.47
CA VAL A 320 -15.58 14.36 -17.10
C VAL A 320 -14.25 14.04 -16.41
N MET A 321 -13.22 13.74 -17.18
CA MET A 321 -11.90 13.39 -16.67
C MET A 321 -10.90 14.47 -17.08
N ILE A 322 -10.12 14.96 -16.11
CA ILE A 322 -8.93 15.77 -16.35
C ILE A 322 -7.75 14.84 -16.05
N TYR A 323 -6.97 14.52 -17.07
CA TYR A 323 -5.85 13.57 -16.96
C TYR A 323 -4.53 14.24 -17.28
N GLN A 324 -3.53 14.00 -16.44
CA GLN A 324 -2.15 14.42 -16.65
C GLN A 324 -1.29 13.14 -16.74
N PRO A 325 -0.72 12.82 -17.91
CA PRO A 325 0.26 11.74 -18.02
C PRO A 325 1.46 12.00 -17.10
N HIS A 326 1.92 10.97 -16.41
CA HIS A 326 3.12 10.98 -15.57
C HIS A 326 4.33 10.46 -16.36
#